data_AF-A0A0G2ZCY5-F1
#
_entry.id   AF-A0A0G2ZCY5-F1
#
_cell.length_a   1.000
_cell.length_b   1.000
_cell.length_c   1.000
_cell.angle_alpha   90.00
_cell.angle_beta   90.00
_cell.angle_gamma   90.00
#
_symmetry.space_group_name_H-M   'P 1'
#
loop_
_entity.id
_entity.type
_entity.pdbx_description
1 polymer ?
#
loop_
_entity_poly.entity_id
_entity_poly.type
_entity_poly.pdbx_seq_one_letter_code
_entity_poly.pdbx_strand_id
1 'polypeptide(L)'
;MKLRKSFVFLLFVILATTFLISSCSSVGGELKPDKNNSVIRFIVKNPRYESDFSHLTIPVDTESFGIVAKEYGSDTCIKYLKAFGTEEYLIIEMKIPGDKMYSFYFMGIDKNNSLTCINLSKNIYLPSGEATSFTINMLPIEKSVSISSESLSSVLFKEPQYSYEDPRYVDWIRAYYYFTFTATDLGIFYEDLYNEDRYYTKYSFDIWNSKEFYLNKSFYWYTNESFYDNSYYYDYYIEKVDSNTIKARVPVYFPISYHDDGTQYPYTDGTLSFYSPNELGGLNAGFGNIVSFSELSAKITVIIE
;
A
#
# COMPACT_ATOMS: atom_id res chain seq x y z
N MET A 1 2.55 -19.60 72.25
CA MET A 1 3.71 -19.51 71.33
C MET A 1 3.44 -19.97 69.88
N LYS A 2 2.19 -20.23 69.45
CA LYS A 2 1.84 -20.60 68.06
C LYS A 2 1.41 -19.44 67.16
N LEU A 3 0.80 -18.37 67.71
CA LEU A 3 0.33 -17.22 66.91
C LEU A 3 1.45 -16.38 66.27
N ARG A 4 2.62 -16.27 66.92
CA ARG A 4 3.74 -15.44 66.41
C ARG A 4 4.39 -16.01 65.14
N LYS A 5 4.31 -17.32 64.90
CA LYS A 5 4.90 -17.95 63.70
C LYS A 5 4.02 -17.78 62.46
N SER A 6 2.70 -17.84 62.60
CA SER A 6 1.77 -17.61 61.48
C SER A 6 1.78 -16.16 60.99
N PHE A 7 1.93 -15.18 61.89
CA PHE A 7 1.93 -13.77 61.50
C PHE A 7 3.18 -13.37 60.71
N VAL A 8 4.34 -13.90 61.10
CA VAL A 8 5.61 -13.65 60.37
C VAL A 8 5.60 -14.33 59.00
N PHE A 9 5.02 -15.52 58.88
CA PHE A 9 4.87 -16.21 57.60
C PHE A 9 3.92 -15.48 56.66
N LEU A 10 2.79 -14.96 57.18
CA LEU A 10 1.85 -14.15 56.40
C LEU A 10 2.51 -12.85 55.91
N LEU A 11 3.31 -12.19 56.76
CA LEU A 11 4.04 -10.98 56.38
C LEU A 11 5.09 -11.26 55.30
N PHE A 12 5.80 -12.39 55.39
CA PHE A 12 6.79 -12.81 54.38
C PHE A 12 6.13 -13.18 53.04
N VAL A 13 4.96 -13.80 53.06
CA VAL A 13 4.19 -14.12 51.85
C VAL A 13 3.66 -12.84 51.20
N ILE A 14 3.21 -11.84 51.98
CA ILE A 14 2.76 -10.54 51.45
C ILE A 14 3.93 -9.72 50.90
N LEU A 15 5.10 -9.75 51.56
CA LEU A 15 6.31 -9.09 51.04
C LEU A 15 6.83 -9.78 49.77
N ALA A 16 6.80 -11.12 49.72
CA ALA A 16 7.22 -11.88 48.55
C ALA A 16 6.25 -11.71 47.37
N THR A 17 4.94 -11.63 47.60
CA THR A 17 3.98 -11.33 46.53
C THR A 17 4.11 -9.89 46.05
N THR A 18 4.35 -8.91 46.93
CA THR A 18 4.59 -7.52 46.48
C THR A 18 5.92 -7.35 45.73
N PHE A 19 6.96 -8.13 46.06
CA PHE A 19 8.22 -8.16 45.28
C PHE A 19 8.11 -8.94 43.97
N LEU A 20 7.30 -10.00 43.89
CA LEU A 20 7.08 -10.78 42.67
C LEU A 20 6.15 -10.08 41.68
N ILE A 21 5.20 -9.25 42.16
CA ILE A 21 4.34 -8.44 41.29
C ILE A 21 5.10 -7.22 40.73
N SER A 22 6.16 -6.76 41.41
CA SER A 22 6.99 -5.63 40.96
C SER A 22 8.24 -6.02 40.16
N SER A 23 8.54 -7.31 39.97
CA SER A 23 9.74 -7.78 39.27
C SER A 23 9.49 -8.47 37.91
N CYS A 24 8.25 -8.44 37.40
CA CYS A 24 7.94 -8.79 36.00
C CYS A 24 7.52 -7.55 35.20
N SER A 25 8.45 -6.61 34.98
CA SER A 25 8.30 -5.56 33.96
C SER A 25 9.65 -4.95 33.60
N SER A 26 10.48 -5.74 32.92
CA SER A 26 11.61 -5.22 32.14
C SER A 26 11.61 -5.83 30.76
N VAL A 27 10.64 -5.42 29.94
CA VAL A 27 10.69 -5.56 28.49
C VAL A 27 10.22 -4.24 27.88
N GLY A 28 11.17 -3.38 27.51
CA GLY A 28 10.94 -2.09 26.84
C GLY A 28 10.54 -0.96 27.80
N GLY A 29 11.32 0.12 27.87
CA GLY A 29 10.95 1.29 28.66
C GLY A 29 9.68 1.93 28.07
N GLU A 30 8.59 1.94 28.84
CA GLU A 30 7.40 2.72 28.51
C GLU A 30 7.81 4.16 28.20
N LEU A 31 7.37 4.67 27.04
CA LEU A 31 7.53 6.08 26.71
C LEU A 31 6.73 6.89 27.71
N LYS A 32 7.40 7.77 28.46
CA LYS A 32 6.74 8.68 29.41
C LYS A 32 6.67 10.08 28.82
N PRO A 33 5.51 10.75 28.91
CA PRO A 33 5.40 12.15 28.53
C PRO A 33 6.23 13.02 29.45
N ASP A 34 6.59 14.21 28.98
CA ASP A 34 7.35 15.19 29.76
C ASP A 34 6.92 16.62 29.42
N LYS A 35 7.53 17.60 30.08
CA LYS A 35 7.18 19.02 29.95
C LYS A 35 7.16 19.58 28.51
N ASN A 36 7.82 18.91 27.56
CA ASN A 36 7.92 19.36 26.17
C ASN A 36 7.26 18.39 25.19
N ASN A 37 6.86 17.19 25.63
CA ASN A 37 6.45 16.11 24.76
C ASN A 37 5.21 15.39 25.29
N SER A 38 4.31 15.07 24.38
CA SER A 38 3.19 14.16 24.61
C SER A 38 3.59 12.74 24.22
N VAL A 39 2.92 11.76 24.81
CA VAL A 39 2.97 10.37 24.33
C VAL A 39 1.62 10.02 23.73
N ILE A 40 1.62 9.55 22.50
CA ILE A 40 0.42 9.06 21.84
C ILE A 40 0.52 7.55 21.66
N ARG A 41 -0.55 6.85 22.04
CA ARG A 41 -0.70 5.41 21.87
C ARG A 41 -1.81 5.14 20.87
N PHE A 42 -1.50 4.40 19.81
CA PHE A 42 -2.48 3.87 18.87
C PHE A 42 -2.65 2.38 19.11
N ILE A 43 -3.89 1.95 19.26
CA ILE A 43 -4.30 0.56 19.31
C ILE A 43 -4.98 0.28 17.98
N VAL A 44 -4.28 -0.39 17.09
CA VAL A 44 -4.76 -0.65 15.73
C VAL A 44 -5.22 -2.10 15.67
N LYS A 45 -6.48 -2.32 15.33
CA LYS A 45 -6.95 -3.69 15.07
C LYS A 45 -6.34 -4.19 13.77
N ASN A 46 -5.83 -5.41 13.79
CA ASN A 46 -5.29 -6.04 12.59
C ASN A 46 -6.46 -6.31 11.64
N PRO A 47 -6.45 -5.72 10.43
CA PRO A 47 -7.56 -5.83 9.49
C PRO A 47 -7.95 -7.29 9.21
N ARG A 48 -7.00 -8.24 9.28
CA ARG A 48 -7.26 -9.68 9.01
C ARG A 48 -8.32 -10.30 9.92
N TYR A 49 -8.60 -9.68 11.07
CA TYR A 49 -9.59 -10.12 12.05
C TYR A 49 -10.88 -9.28 12.01
N GLU A 50 -11.07 -8.48 10.96
CA GLU A 50 -12.27 -7.69 10.73
C GLU A 50 -13.15 -8.36 9.66
N SER A 51 -14.45 -8.49 9.95
CA SER A 51 -15.42 -9.16 9.07
C SER A 51 -15.73 -8.38 7.79
N ASP A 52 -15.54 -7.07 7.83
CA ASP A 52 -15.93 -6.14 6.76
C ASP A 52 -14.85 -6.07 5.66
N PHE A 53 -13.68 -6.63 5.96
CA PHE A 53 -12.69 -6.89 4.95
C PHE A 53 -12.94 -8.25 4.34
N SER A 54 -13.38 -8.27 3.08
CA SER A 54 -13.41 -9.53 2.35
C SER A 54 -12.03 -10.18 2.44
N HIS A 55 -11.98 -11.50 2.68
CA HIS A 55 -10.73 -12.27 2.72
C HIS A 55 -9.89 -12.18 1.43
N LEU A 56 -10.36 -11.45 0.41
CA LEU A 56 -9.71 -11.17 -0.86
C LEU A 56 -9.05 -9.78 -0.93
N THR A 57 -9.33 -8.86 0.01
CA THR A 57 -8.87 -7.45 -0.07
C THR A 57 -7.75 -7.11 0.91
N ILE A 58 -7.64 -7.83 2.03
CA ILE A 58 -6.44 -7.80 2.86
C ILE A 58 -5.63 -9.00 2.44
N PRO A 59 -4.43 -8.80 1.89
CA PRO A 59 -3.54 -9.91 1.72
C PRO A 59 -3.34 -10.56 3.08
N VAL A 60 -3.26 -11.89 3.09
CA VAL A 60 -2.51 -12.67 4.09
C VAL A 60 -1.05 -12.15 4.21
N ASP A 61 -0.70 -11.13 3.42
CA ASP A 61 0.54 -10.37 3.28
C ASP A 61 0.39 -8.85 3.59
N THR A 62 -0.56 -8.35 4.40
CA THR A 62 -0.30 -7.02 5.03
C THR A 62 0.88 -7.22 5.96
N GLU A 63 2.07 -6.91 5.44
CA GLU A 63 3.34 -7.15 6.12
C GLU A 63 3.59 -6.04 7.12
N SER A 64 3.20 -4.81 6.80
CA SER A 64 3.54 -3.63 7.58
C SER A 64 2.40 -2.62 7.72
N PHE A 65 2.52 -1.83 8.78
CA PHE A 65 1.64 -0.74 9.15
C PHE A 65 2.44 0.54 9.25
N GLY A 66 2.05 1.53 8.45
CA GLY A 66 2.64 2.85 8.41
C GLY A 66 1.80 3.87 9.17
N ILE A 67 2.46 4.79 9.88
CA ILE A 67 1.86 6.03 10.39
C ILE A 67 2.68 7.20 9.87
N VAL A 68 2.00 8.18 9.28
CA VAL A 68 2.55 9.51 9.03
C VAL A 68 1.82 10.49 9.94
N ALA A 69 2.56 11.22 10.77
CA ALA A 69 2.04 12.32 11.57
C ALA A 69 2.55 13.65 11.01
N LYS A 70 1.63 14.52 10.62
CA LYS A 70 1.90 15.85 10.07
C LYS A 70 1.47 16.90 11.08
N GLU A 71 2.41 17.72 11.52
CA GLU A 71 2.11 18.87 12.38
C GLU A 71 1.38 19.96 11.57
N TYR A 72 0.34 20.56 12.14
CA TYR A 72 -0.37 21.66 11.51
C TYR A 72 0.55 22.86 11.27
N GLY A 73 0.60 23.33 10.02
CA GLY A 73 1.47 24.45 9.63
C GLY A 73 2.95 24.09 9.45
N SER A 74 3.29 22.81 9.39
CA SER A 74 4.64 22.30 9.13
C SER A 74 4.63 21.29 8.00
N ASP A 75 5.69 21.31 7.17
CA ASP A 75 5.93 20.30 6.14
C ASP A 75 6.69 19.08 6.69
N THR A 76 7.08 19.10 7.97
CA THR A 76 7.81 17.99 8.58
C THR A 76 6.84 16.87 8.99
N CYS A 77 7.04 15.70 8.40
CA CYS A 77 6.33 14.47 8.74
C CYS A 77 7.15 13.61 9.70
N ILE A 78 6.51 13.13 10.77
CA ILE A 78 7.04 12.06 11.62
C ILE A 78 6.49 10.75 11.08
N LYS A 79 7.38 9.80 10.78
CA LYS A 79 7.04 8.55 10.10
C LYS A 79 7.33 7.38 11.02
N TYR A 80 6.44 6.40 11.03
CA TYR A 80 6.60 5.16 11.78
C TYR A 80 6.16 3.99 10.92
N LEU A 81 6.91 2.90 10.94
CA LEU A 81 6.58 1.67 10.22
C LEU A 81 6.82 0.48 11.14
N LYS A 82 5.86 -0.43 11.23
CA LYS A 82 5.97 -1.65 12.03
C LYS A 82 5.25 -2.81 11.38
N ALA A 83 5.84 -3.99 11.42
CA ALA A 83 5.19 -5.20 10.95
C ALA A 83 4.06 -5.65 11.88
N PHE A 84 2.93 -6.12 11.33
CA PHE A 84 1.81 -6.63 12.14
C PHE A 84 2.14 -7.97 12.82
N GLY A 85 2.89 -8.84 12.15
CA GLY A 85 3.12 -10.21 12.62
C GLY A 85 1.81 -11.01 12.70
N THR A 86 1.62 -11.74 13.80
CA THR A 86 0.47 -12.62 14.03
C THR A 86 -0.50 -12.10 15.09
N GLU A 87 -0.31 -10.87 15.58
CA GLU A 87 -1.12 -10.29 16.65
C GLU A 87 -2.46 -9.76 16.12
N GLU A 88 -3.53 -9.86 16.94
CA GLU A 88 -4.85 -9.28 16.63
C GLU A 88 -4.83 -7.75 16.72
N TYR A 89 -3.99 -7.19 17.59
CA TYR A 89 -3.84 -5.75 17.77
C TYR A 89 -2.38 -5.35 17.71
N LEU A 90 -2.13 -4.23 17.04
CA LEU A 90 -0.84 -3.57 17.02
C LEU A 90 -0.90 -2.35 17.94
N ILE A 91 -0.10 -2.36 19.00
CA ILE A 91 0.10 -1.20 19.85
C ILE A 91 1.33 -0.44 19.34
N ILE A 92 1.13 0.84 19.06
CA ILE A 92 2.18 1.77 18.63
C ILE A 92 2.19 2.94 19.60
N GLU A 93 3.35 3.25 20.13
CA GLU A 93 3.55 4.41 20.99
C GLU A 93 4.58 5.34 20.35
N MET A 94 4.25 6.62 20.32
CA MET A 94 5.12 7.66 19.79
C MET A 94 5.23 8.78 20.82
N LYS A 95 6.46 9.23 21.07
CA LYS A 95 6.72 10.45 21.83
C LYS A 95 6.97 11.59 20.85
N ILE A 96 6.09 12.58 20.84
CA ILE A 96 6.12 13.68 19.90
C ILE A 96 5.99 15.03 20.62
N PRO A 97 6.47 16.13 20.03
CA PRO A 97 6.36 17.45 20.65
C PRO A 97 4.91 17.78 21.05
N GLY A 98 4.72 18.26 22.28
CA GLY A 98 3.41 18.61 22.81
C GLY A 98 3.00 20.05 22.48
N ASP A 99 1.80 20.41 22.91
CA ASP A 99 1.09 21.68 22.70
C ASP A 99 0.97 22.06 21.22
N LYS A 100 0.75 21.05 20.37
CA LYS A 100 0.66 21.17 18.91
C LYS A 100 -0.54 20.38 18.40
N MET A 101 -1.01 20.76 17.21
CA MET A 101 -2.04 20.03 16.47
C MET A 101 -1.40 19.13 15.43
N TYR A 102 -1.85 17.88 15.36
CA TYR A 102 -1.37 16.87 14.43
C TYR A 102 -2.52 16.27 13.62
N SER A 103 -2.19 15.90 12.38
CA SER A 103 -2.99 14.96 11.59
C SER A 103 -2.22 13.66 11.43
N PHE A 104 -2.87 12.54 11.73
CA PHE A 104 -2.31 11.21 11.64
C PHE A 104 -2.94 10.47 10.45
N TYR A 105 -2.09 9.83 9.66
CA TYR A 105 -2.47 9.07 8.49
C TYR A 105 -1.95 7.65 8.67
N PHE A 106 -2.86 6.69 8.63
CA PHE A 106 -2.61 5.29 8.91
C PHE A 106 -2.68 4.49 7.60
N MET A 107 -1.74 3.58 7.41
CA MET A 107 -1.56 2.81 6.17
C MET A 107 -1.38 1.34 6.48
N GLY A 108 -2.25 0.49 5.94
CA GLY A 108 -1.94 -0.93 5.77
C GLY A 108 -1.24 -1.15 4.44
N ILE A 109 -0.08 -1.79 4.48
CA ILE A 109 0.83 -1.93 3.33
C ILE A 109 1.13 -3.41 3.12
N ASP A 110 0.98 -3.87 1.87
CA ASP A 110 1.30 -5.24 1.49
C ASP A 110 2.79 -5.44 1.14
N LYS A 111 3.19 -6.69 0.88
CA LYS A 111 4.56 -7.06 0.49
C LYS A 111 5.08 -6.37 -0.77
N ASN A 112 4.19 -5.87 -1.62
CA ASN A 112 4.51 -5.14 -2.84
C ASN A 112 4.48 -3.62 -2.61
N ASN A 113 4.41 -3.17 -1.36
CA ASN A 113 4.25 -1.77 -0.95
C ASN A 113 2.95 -1.12 -1.45
N SER A 114 1.90 -1.90 -1.73
CA SER A 114 0.59 -1.41 -2.12
C SER A 114 -0.29 -1.18 -0.90
N LEU A 115 -1.01 -0.06 -0.89
CA LEU A 115 -2.01 0.24 0.11
C LEU A 115 -3.20 -0.71 -0.04
N THR A 116 -3.58 -1.28 1.10
CA THR A 116 -4.70 -2.21 1.22
C THR A 116 -5.84 -1.59 2.04
N CYS A 117 -5.49 -0.72 2.99
CA CYS A 117 -6.42 -0.04 3.86
C CYS A 117 -5.81 1.24 4.41
N ILE A 118 -6.66 2.19 4.77
CA ILE A 118 -6.26 3.47 5.32
C ILE A 118 -7.17 3.89 6.47
N ASN A 119 -6.69 4.83 7.27
CA ASN A 119 -7.53 5.69 8.09
C ASN A 119 -6.79 7.03 8.29
N LEU A 120 -7.50 8.06 8.75
CA LEU A 120 -6.91 9.31 9.14
C LEU A 120 -7.61 9.91 10.36
N SER A 121 -6.86 10.67 11.15
CA SER A 121 -7.37 11.44 12.29
C SER A 121 -6.76 12.82 12.25
N LYS A 122 -7.57 13.83 11.93
CA LYS A 122 -7.12 15.21 11.73
C LYS A 122 -7.33 16.08 12.96
N ASN A 123 -6.52 17.14 13.05
CA ASN A 123 -6.67 18.22 14.02
C ASN A 123 -6.69 17.73 15.48
N ILE A 124 -5.85 16.75 15.79
CA ILE A 124 -5.69 16.22 17.14
C ILE A 124 -4.71 17.12 17.89
N TYR A 125 -5.20 17.83 18.90
CA TYR A 125 -4.35 18.58 19.82
C TYR A 125 -3.75 17.63 20.86
N LEU A 126 -2.42 17.73 21.05
CA LEU A 126 -1.70 16.92 22.03
C LEU A 126 -1.05 17.81 23.08
N PRO A 127 -1.56 17.84 24.32
CA PRO A 127 -0.99 18.64 25.40
C PRO A 127 0.33 18.06 25.92
N SER A 128 1.32 18.93 26.18
CA SER A 128 2.60 18.51 26.76
C SER A 128 2.41 17.86 28.13
N GLY A 129 3.20 16.82 28.43
CA GLY A 129 3.15 16.13 29.71
C GLY A 129 2.02 15.11 29.85
N GLU A 130 1.18 14.96 28.83
CA GLU A 130 0.06 14.01 28.83
C GLU A 130 0.29 12.82 27.89
N ALA A 131 -0.41 11.73 28.20
CA ALA A 131 -0.51 10.56 27.35
C ALA A 131 -1.93 10.44 26.79
N THR A 132 -2.06 10.27 25.47
CA THR A 132 -3.35 10.13 24.79
C THR A 132 -3.40 8.79 24.08
N SER A 133 -4.54 8.09 24.15
CA SER A 133 -4.71 6.78 23.51
C SER A 133 -5.89 6.80 22.55
N PHE A 134 -5.70 6.24 21.36
CA PHE A 134 -6.73 6.12 20.33
C PHE A 134 -6.82 4.67 19.85
N THR A 135 -8.04 4.21 19.63
CA THR A 135 -8.30 2.96 18.90
C THR A 135 -8.57 3.30 17.46
N ILE A 136 -7.87 2.63 16.53
CA ILE A 136 -7.97 2.87 15.10
C ILE A 136 -8.52 1.60 14.44
N ASN A 137 -9.64 1.75 13.73
CA ASN A 137 -10.20 0.71 12.88
C ASN A 137 -9.86 1.04 11.44
N MET A 138 -9.18 0.16 10.72
CA MET A 138 -8.75 0.47 9.36
C MET A 138 -9.92 0.36 8.38
N LEU A 139 -9.90 1.14 7.30
CA LEU A 139 -10.92 1.10 6.26
C LEU A 139 -10.34 0.47 4.99
N PRO A 140 -10.96 -0.57 4.42
CA PRO A 140 -10.46 -1.20 3.20
C PRO A 140 -10.46 -0.23 2.03
N ILE A 141 -9.46 -0.39 1.16
CA ILE A 141 -9.47 0.23 -0.16
C ILE A 141 -10.06 -0.77 -1.16
N GLU A 142 -11.19 -0.42 -1.73
CA GLU A 142 -11.77 -1.15 -2.85
C GLU A 142 -11.05 -0.78 -4.15
N LYS A 143 -10.82 -1.79 -4.99
CA LYS A 143 -10.10 -1.64 -6.27
C LYS A 143 -11.02 -2.08 -7.39
N SER A 144 -11.13 -1.26 -8.43
CA SER A 144 -11.91 -1.61 -9.62
C SER A 144 -11.22 -1.13 -10.89
N VAL A 145 -11.53 -1.82 -12.00
CA VAL A 145 -10.98 -1.52 -13.31
C VAL A 145 -12.13 -1.41 -14.31
N SER A 146 -12.14 -0.33 -15.08
CA SER A 146 -13.16 -0.08 -16.10
C SER A 146 -12.55 0.46 -17.38
N ILE A 147 -13.11 0.10 -18.52
CA ILE A 147 -12.64 0.60 -19.81
C ILE A 147 -13.05 2.06 -20.03
N SER A 148 -12.16 2.87 -20.61
CA SER A 148 -12.47 4.22 -21.09
C SER A 148 -13.27 4.15 -22.39
N SER A 149 -14.10 5.15 -22.66
CA SER A 149 -14.89 5.26 -23.91
C SER A 149 -14.06 5.71 -25.13
N GLU A 150 -12.76 5.92 -24.95
CA GLU A 150 -11.87 6.44 -25.98
C GLU A 150 -11.60 5.44 -27.12
N SER A 151 -11.29 6.00 -28.29
CA SER A 151 -11.00 5.20 -29.48
C SER A 151 -9.75 4.34 -29.28
N LEU A 152 -9.84 3.10 -29.73
CA LEU A 152 -8.71 2.19 -29.84
C LEU A 152 -7.70 2.73 -30.86
N SER A 153 -6.42 2.48 -30.61
CA SER A 153 -5.35 2.86 -31.55
C SER A 153 -4.35 1.72 -31.72
N SER A 154 -3.98 1.43 -32.96
CA SER A 154 -2.95 0.44 -33.26
C SER A 154 -1.56 0.98 -32.96
N VAL A 155 -0.69 0.14 -32.40
CA VAL A 155 0.71 0.45 -32.09
C VAL A 155 1.56 -0.77 -32.46
N LEU A 156 2.70 -0.52 -33.09
CA LEU A 156 3.66 -1.56 -33.45
C LEU A 156 4.71 -1.67 -32.35
N PHE A 157 4.88 -2.87 -31.79
CA PHE A 157 5.94 -3.15 -30.82
C PHE A 157 6.83 -4.29 -31.30
N LYS A 158 8.12 -4.20 -30.97
CA LYS A 158 9.02 -5.34 -31.09
C LYS A 158 8.95 -6.17 -29.82
N GLU A 159 8.88 -7.48 -29.92
CA GLU A 159 8.93 -8.37 -28.76
C GLU A 159 10.20 -8.17 -27.92
N PRO A 160 10.15 -8.42 -26.60
CA PRO A 160 11.34 -8.44 -25.78
C PRO A 160 12.29 -9.57 -26.20
N GLN A 161 13.59 -9.29 -26.25
CA GLN A 161 14.61 -10.28 -26.58
C GLN A 161 14.88 -11.20 -25.38
N TYR A 162 14.14 -12.30 -25.30
CA TYR A 162 14.33 -13.29 -24.23
C TYR A 162 14.37 -14.75 -24.72
N SER A 163 13.26 -15.28 -25.23
CA SER A 163 13.12 -16.72 -25.58
C SER A 163 13.23 -17.03 -27.07
N TYR A 164 13.28 -15.99 -27.89
CA TYR A 164 13.40 -16.09 -29.34
C TYR A 164 14.78 -15.57 -29.77
N GLU A 165 15.44 -16.31 -30.67
CA GLU A 165 16.68 -15.87 -31.29
C GLU A 165 16.46 -14.54 -32.05
N ASP A 166 15.28 -14.37 -32.66
CA ASP A 166 14.88 -13.19 -33.42
C ASP A 166 13.52 -12.63 -32.93
N PRO A 167 13.49 -11.57 -32.11
CA PRO A 167 12.26 -10.93 -31.66
C PRO A 167 11.53 -10.27 -32.84
N ARG A 168 10.24 -10.55 -32.98
CA ARG A 168 9.44 -10.06 -34.12
C ARG A 168 8.71 -8.77 -33.80
N TYR A 169 8.28 -8.09 -34.85
CA TYR A 169 7.32 -7.02 -34.72
C TYR A 169 5.90 -7.59 -34.64
N VAL A 170 5.11 -7.02 -33.73
CA VAL A 170 3.74 -7.44 -33.42
C VAL A 170 2.88 -6.19 -33.45
N ASP A 171 1.71 -6.29 -34.08
CA ASP A 171 0.68 -5.26 -34.04
C ASP A 171 -0.13 -5.40 -32.75
N TRP A 172 -0.24 -4.31 -32.02
CA TRP A 172 -0.98 -4.23 -30.76
C TRP A 172 -2.09 -3.20 -30.87
N ILE A 173 -3.15 -3.40 -30.08
CA ILE A 173 -4.19 -2.39 -29.88
C ILE A 173 -4.04 -1.79 -28.49
N ARG A 174 -3.98 -0.47 -28.43
CA ARG A 174 -4.08 0.29 -27.18
C ARG A 174 -5.53 0.59 -26.88
N ALA A 175 -5.95 0.25 -25.66
CA ALA A 175 -7.18 0.73 -25.03
C ALA A 175 -6.82 1.45 -23.72
N TYR A 176 -7.60 2.45 -23.32
CA TYR A 176 -7.42 3.09 -22.03
C TYR A 176 -8.33 2.47 -20.99
N TYR A 177 -7.79 2.24 -19.81
CA TYR A 177 -8.51 1.76 -18.64
C TYR A 177 -8.37 2.73 -17.49
N TYR A 178 -9.34 2.66 -16.60
CA TYR A 178 -9.41 3.43 -15.39
C TYR A 178 -9.27 2.48 -14.21
N PHE A 179 -8.14 2.60 -13.52
CA PHE A 179 -7.88 1.95 -12.25
C PHE A 179 -8.39 2.88 -11.15
N THR A 180 -9.44 2.46 -10.47
CA THR A 180 -10.14 3.29 -9.47
C THR A 180 -9.97 2.67 -8.09
N PHE A 181 -9.59 3.50 -7.13
CA PHE A 181 -9.43 3.12 -5.73
C PHE A 181 -10.41 3.94 -4.89
N THR A 182 -11.15 3.28 -4.02
CA THR A 182 -12.18 3.93 -3.19
C THR A 182 -12.07 3.48 -1.75
N ALA A 183 -12.07 4.44 -0.83
CA ALA A 183 -12.30 4.26 0.61
C ALA A 183 -12.80 5.58 1.20
N THR A 184 -13.45 5.56 2.36
CA THR A 184 -13.82 6.81 3.04
C THR A 184 -12.58 7.69 3.25
N ASP A 185 -12.69 8.94 2.83
CA ASP A 185 -11.65 9.97 2.89
C ASP A 185 -10.34 9.67 2.12
N LEU A 186 -10.30 8.66 1.24
CA LEU A 186 -9.08 8.31 0.48
C LEU A 186 -8.56 9.46 -0.39
N GLY A 187 -9.45 10.22 -1.04
CA GLY A 187 -9.04 11.36 -1.85
C GLY A 187 -8.45 12.49 -1.02
N ILE A 188 -8.95 12.69 0.21
CA ILE A 188 -8.37 13.66 1.16
C ILE A 188 -7.02 13.16 1.67
N PHE A 189 -6.97 11.90 2.12
CA PHE A 189 -5.75 11.21 2.54
C PHE A 189 -4.64 11.33 1.50
N TYR A 190 -5.00 11.09 0.24
CA TYR A 190 -4.10 11.15 -0.89
C TYR A 190 -3.57 12.56 -1.10
N GLU A 191 -4.44 13.56 -1.19
CA GLU A 191 -4.07 14.96 -1.40
C GLU A 191 -3.14 15.51 -0.30
N ASP A 192 -3.35 15.14 0.95
CA ASP A 192 -2.54 15.64 2.06
C ASP A 192 -1.09 15.10 2.09
N LEU A 193 -0.91 13.90 1.53
CA LEU A 193 0.34 13.13 1.56
C LEU A 193 1.04 13.01 0.21
N TYR A 194 0.36 13.43 -0.85
CA TYR A 194 0.84 13.35 -2.23
C TYR A 194 2.17 14.06 -2.42
N ASN A 195 3.09 13.36 -3.07
CA ASN A 195 4.30 13.92 -3.64
C ASN A 195 4.47 13.28 -5.03
N GLU A 196 4.53 14.09 -6.09
CA GLU A 196 4.56 13.70 -7.53
C GLU A 196 4.32 12.21 -7.82
N ASP A 197 3.06 11.81 -8.01
CA ASP A 197 2.69 10.40 -8.16
C ASP A 197 2.76 9.95 -9.60
N ARG A 198 3.63 8.98 -9.86
CA ARG A 198 3.80 8.37 -11.16
C ARG A 198 3.56 6.89 -11.01
N TYR A 199 2.71 6.35 -11.88
CA TYR A 199 2.48 4.91 -11.91
C TYR A 199 3.24 4.23 -13.04
N TYR A 200 3.38 2.91 -12.91
CA TYR A 200 4.03 2.02 -13.84
C TYR A 200 3.10 0.86 -14.17
N THR A 201 3.29 0.33 -15.38
CA THR A 201 2.59 -0.87 -15.85
C THR A 201 3.60 -1.95 -16.18
N LYS A 202 3.37 -3.13 -15.62
CA LYS A 202 4.18 -4.33 -15.80
C LYS A 202 3.34 -5.39 -16.53
N TYR A 203 3.93 -6.02 -17.52
CA TYR A 203 3.29 -7.02 -18.37
C TYR A 203 3.96 -8.37 -18.16
N SER A 204 3.17 -9.42 -18.08
CA SER A 204 3.64 -10.80 -18.09
C SER A 204 2.72 -11.61 -18.99
N PHE A 205 3.29 -12.34 -19.93
CA PHE A 205 2.56 -13.26 -20.81
C PHE A 205 3.19 -14.65 -20.72
N ASP A 206 2.37 -15.68 -20.92
CA ASP A 206 2.78 -17.08 -21.02
C ASP A 206 3.88 -17.30 -22.06
N ILE A 207 3.74 -16.70 -23.24
CA ILE A 207 4.69 -16.77 -24.35
C ILE A 207 6.05 -16.13 -24.03
N TRP A 208 6.09 -15.24 -23.04
CA TRP A 208 7.34 -14.66 -22.51
C TRP A 208 7.87 -15.44 -21.31
N ASN A 209 7.43 -16.70 -21.13
CA ASN A 209 7.73 -17.55 -19.99
C ASN A 209 7.36 -16.90 -18.65
N SER A 210 6.25 -16.15 -18.65
CA SER A 210 5.74 -15.40 -17.49
C SER A 210 6.73 -14.38 -16.91
N LYS A 211 7.76 -14.02 -17.68
CA LYS A 211 8.68 -12.96 -17.29
C LYS A 211 7.99 -11.60 -17.36
N GLU A 212 8.40 -10.76 -16.43
CA GLU A 212 7.82 -9.44 -16.25
C GLU A 212 8.60 -8.40 -17.03
N PHE A 213 7.88 -7.56 -17.77
CA PHE A 213 8.44 -6.49 -18.59
C PHE A 213 7.71 -5.18 -18.39
N TYR A 214 8.48 -4.10 -18.47
CA TYR A 214 8.00 -2.73 -18.42
C TYR A 214 8.03 -2.12 -19.80
N LEU A 215 6.97 -1.40 -20.16
CA LEU A 215 6.93 -0.63 -21.39
C LEU A 215 7.30 0.84 -21.11
N ASN A 216 8.32 1.37 -21.77
CA ASN A 216 8.68 2.78 -21.63
C ASN A 216 7.86 3.69 -22.57
N LYS A 217 7.95 5.01 -22.36
CA LYS A 217 7.30 6.03 -23.21
C LYS A 217 7.76 6.02 -24.68
N SER A 218 8.95 5.49 -24.95
CA SER A 218 9.50 5.31 -26.29
C SER A 218 9.10 3.98 -26.93
N PHE A 219 8.16 3.26 -26.32
CA PHE A 219 7.61 2.00 -26.80
C PHE A 219 8.61 0.83 -26.88
N TYR A 220 9.56 0.78 -25.94
CA TYR A 220 10.52 -0.33 -25.76
C TYR A 220 10.28 -1.10 -24.46
N TRP A 221 10.56 -2.41 -24.48
CA TRP A 221 10.45 -3.31 -23.33
C TRP A 221 11.74 -3.38 -22.50
N TYR A 222 11.59 -3.45 -21.18
CA TYR A 222 12.70 -3.58 -20.22
C TYR A 222 12.42 -4.63 -19.15
N THR A 223 13.45 -5.38 -18.76
CA THR A 223 13.39 -6.43 -17.74
C THR A 223 13.67 -5.94 -16.32
N ASN A 224 14.23 -4.73 -16.18
CA ASN A 224 14.64 -4.20 -14.89
C ASN A 224 14.00 -2.85 -14.65
N GLU A 225 13.46 -2.76 -13.45
CA GLU A 225 12.99 -1.57 -12.78
C GLU A 225 14.02 -0.42 -12.78
N SER A 226 15.29 -0.69 -12.45
CA SER A 226 16.37 0.31 -12.26
C SER A 226 16.73 1.19 -13.47
N PHE A 227 16.06 1.04 -14.60
CA PHE A 227 16.05 2.04 -15.65
C PHE A 227 15.22 3.30 -15.31
N TYR A 228 14.67 3.43 -14.09
CA TYR A 228 13.92 4.57 -13.53
C TYR A 228 14.48 6.00 -13.70
N ASP A 229 15.61 6.21 -14.40
CA ASP A 229 16.24 7.50 -14.57
C ASP A 229 15.51 8.35 -15.64
N ASN A 230 14.59 9.19 -15.17
CA ASN A 230 14.09 10.45 -15.77
C ASN A 230 13.51 10.46 -17.19
N SER A 231 13.47 9.33 -17.88
CA SER A 231 13.09 9.23 -19.30
C SER A 231 11.88 8.33 -19.55
N TYR A 232 11.21 7.83 -18.52
CA TYR A 232 10.21 6.76 -18.62
C TYR A 232 8.75 7.21 -18.54
N TYR A 233 8.53 8.52 -18.41
CA TYR A 233 7.21 9.08 -18.12
C TYR A 233 6.29 9.01 -19.33
N TYR A 234 5.22 8.23 -19.18
CA TYR A 234 3.97 8.66 -19.76
C TYR A 234 3.43 9.80 -18.89
N ASP A 235 2.91 10.88 -19.48
CA ASP A 235 2.29 12.01 -18.78
C ASP A 235 0.94 11.61 -18.12
N TYR A 236 0.94 10.56 -17.30
CA TYR A 236 -0.24 10.06 -16.63
C TYR A 236 0.01 9.97 -15.13
N TYR A 237 -0.89 10.58 -14.39
CA TYR A 237 -0.85 10.70 -12.94
C TYR A 237 -2.02 9.95 -12.32
N ILE A 238 -1.90 9.63 -11.04
CA ILE A 238 -3.07 9.29 -10.23
C ILE A 238 -3.72 10.61 -9.81
N GLU A 239 -5.03 10.71 -10.01
CA GLU A 239 -5.78 11.94 -9.76
C GLU A 239 -6.84 11.71 -8.69
N LYS A 240 -7.04 12.73 -7.85
CA LYS A 240 -8.18 12.78 -6.93
C LYS A 240 -9.45 13.11 -7.73
N VAL A 241 -10.47 12.26 -7.59
CA VAL A 241 -11.79 12.49 -8.19
C VAL A 241 -12.70 13.24 -7.22
N ASP A 242 -12.75 12.77 -5.97
CA ASP A 242 -13.55 13.36 -4.90
C ASP A 242 -12.90 13.08 -3.52
N SER A 243 -13.65 13.18 -2.42
CA SER A 243 -13.12 12.94 -1.07
C SER A 243 -12.75 11.48 -0.82
N ASN A 244 -13.36 10.53 -1.53
CA ASN A 244 -13.28 9.09 -1.26
C ASN A 244 -12.60 8.32 -2.40
N THR A 245 -12.40 8.94 -3.55
CA THR A 245 -11.95 8.25 -4.76
C THR A 245 -10.74 8.91 -5.39
N ILE A 246 -9.77 8.07 -5.75
CA ILE A 246 -8.67 8.41 -6.64
C ILE A 246 -8.68 7.47 -7.84
N LYS A 247 -8.06 7.91 -8.94
CA LYS A 247 -8.16 7.23 -10.23
C LYS A 247 -6.92 7.43 -11.08
N ALA A 248 -6.49 6.38 -11.75
CA ALA A 248 -5.42 6.43 -12.73
C ALA A 248 -5.94 6.05 -14.12
N ARG A 249 -5.59 6.83 -15.14
CA ARG A 249 -5.92 6.52 -16.53
C ARG A 249 -4.73 5.84 -17.20
N VAL A 250 -4.85 4.55 -17.46
CA VAL A 250 -3.76 3.66 -17.85
C VAL A 250 -3.92 3.19 -19.30
N PRO A 251 -2.94 3.41 -20.20
CA PRO A 251 -2.92 2.75 -21.49
C PRO A 251 -2.59 1.27 -21.31
N VAL A 252 -3.41 0.39 -21.89
CA VAL A 252 -3.19 -1.05 -21.92
C VAL A 252 -3.08 -1.51 -23.36
N TYR A 253 -2.05 -2.28 -23.65
CA TYR A 253 -1.76 -2.79 -25.00
C TYR A 253 -2.08 -4.28 -25.06
N PHE A 254 -2.85 -4.69 -26.06
CA PHE A 254 -3.22 -6.07 -26.34
C PHE A 254 -2.55 -6.52 -27.65
N PRO A 255 -1.79 -7.63 -27.65
CA PRO A 255 -1.16 -8.11 -28.88
C PRO A 255 -2.22 -8.75 -29.78
N ILE A 256 -2.10 -8.55 -31.09
CA ILE A 256 -3.09 -9.03 -32.07
C ILE A 256 -2.47 -10.03 -33.04
N SER A 257 -1.43 -9.62 -33.76
CA SER A 257 -0.82 -10.42 -34.82
C SER A 257 0.63 -10.03 -35.06
N TYR A 258 1.42 -10.96 -35.59
CA TYR A 258 2.74 -10.62 -36.11
C TYR A 258 2.61 -9.70 -37.32
N HIS A 259 3.45 -8.69 -37.36
CA HIS A 259 3.37 -7.63 -38.37
C HIS A 259 3.73 -8.13 -39.77
N ASP A 260 4.72 -9.02 -39.86
CA ASP A 260 5.31 -9.41 -41.14
C ASP A 260 4.44 -10.39 -41.95
N ASP A 261 3.74 -11.31 -41.26
CA ASP A 261 2.96 -12.38 -41.89
C ASP A 261 1.47 -12.35 -41.53
N GLY A 262 1.05 -11.46 -40.63
CA GLY A 262 -0.34 -11.32 -40.18
C GLY A 262 -0.86 -12.50 -39.35
N THR A 263 0.00 -13.46 -38.98
CA THR A 263 -0.41 -14.59 -38.15
C THR A 263 -0.78 -14.11 -36.75
N GLN A 264 -1.84 -14.69 -36.16
CA GLN A 264 -2.33 -14.27 -34.85
C GLN A 264 -1.26 -14.45 -33.77
N TYR A 265 -1.22 -13.52 -32.82
CA TYR A 265 -0.27 -13.59 -31.72
C TYR A 265 -0.70 -14.68 -30.74
N PRO A 266 0.10 -15.73 -30.50
CA PRO A 266 -0.37 -16.97 -29.89
C PRO A 266 -0.28 -16.94 -28.35
N TYR A 267 -0.68 -15.85 -27.71
CA TYR A 267 -0.74 -15.77 -26.25
C TYR A 267 -2.07 -16.32 -25.75
N THR A 268 -2.05 -17.10 -24.67
CA THR A 268 -3.29 -17.68 -24.09
C THR A 268 -3.68 -17.01 -22.78
N ASP A 269 -2.70 -16.45 -22.07
CA ASP A 269 -2.92 -15.76 -20.80
C ASP A 269 -1.83 -14.71 -20.54
N GLY A 270 -2.13 -13.80 -19.61
CA GLY A 270 -1.19 -12.81 -19.15
C GLY A 270 -1.75 -11.96 -18.02
N THR A 271 -0.86 -11.20 -17.37
CA THR A 271 -1.23 -10.25 -16.33
C THR A 271 -0.71 -8.85 -16.65
N LEU A 272 -1.53 -7.87 -16.31
CA LEU A 272 -1.15 -6.47 -16.23
C LEU A 272 -1.08 -6.11 -14.75
N SER A 273 0.10 -5.71 -14.28
CA SER A 273 0.23 -5.08 -12.96
C SER A 273 0.33 -3.58 -13.12
N PHE A 274 -0.58 -2.86 -12.48
CA PHE A 274 -0.48 -1.43 -12.21
C PHE A 274 0.19 -1.25 -10.85
N TYR A 275 1.19 -0.40 -10.77
CA TYR A 275 1.83 -0.06 -9.50
C TYR A 275 2.35 1.37 -9.52
N SER A 276 2.05 2.12 -8.47
CA SER A 276 2.66 3.41 -8.19
C SER A 276 3.58 3.29 -6.98
N PRO A 277 4.93 3.34 -7.16
CA PRO A 277 5.90 3.47 -6.08
C PRO A 277 5.79 4.87 -5.48
N ASN A 278 4.73 5.10 -4.72
CA ASN A 278 4.58 6.36 -4.03
C ASN A 278 5.39 6.36 -2.74
N GLU A 279 5.96 7.53 -2.46
CA GLU A 279 6.38 7.88 -1.11
C GLU A 279 5.27 8.69 -0.43
N LEU A 280 4.13 8.05 -0.13
CA LEU A 280 3.02 8.75 0.54
C LEU A 280 3.47 9.22 1.92
N GLY A 281 3.57 10.55 2.08
CA GLY A 281 4.13 11.16 3.28
C GLY A 281 5.56 10.67 3.61
N GLY A 282 6.32 10.23 2.60
CA GLY A 282 7.69 9.71 2.76
C GLY A 282 7.79 8.27 3.26
N LEU A 283 6.69 7.50 3.27
CA LEU A 283 6.69 6.05 3.46
C LEU A 283 6.59 5.37 2.09
N ASN A 284 7.36 4.31 1.86
CA ASN A 284 7.27 3.50 0.64
C ASN A 284 5.94 2.73 0.62
N ALA A 285 4.89 3.39 0.14
CA ALA A 285 3.51 2.94 0.17
C ALA A 285 2.76 3.66 -0.95
N GLY A 286 2.16 2.90 -1.85
CA GLY A 286 1.42 3.47 -2.98
C GLY A 286 0.24 2.63 -3.42
N PHE A 287 -0.15 2.77 -4.68
CA PHE A 287 -1.35 2.10 -5.20
C PHE A 287 -0.96 1.03 -6.19
N GLY A 288 -1.45 -0.19 -5.98
CA GLY A 288 -1.16 -1.32 -6.85
C GLY A 288 -2.39 -2.18 -7.09
N ASN A 289 -2.50 -2.70 -8.31
CA ASN A 289 -3.51 -3.67 -8.70
C ASN A 289 -2.94 -4.63 -9.77
N ILE A 290 -3.26 -5.91 -9.67
CA ILE A 290 -2.86 -6.92 -10.64
C ILE A 290 -4.14 -7.46 -11.26
N VAL A 291 -4.20 -7.47 -12.59
CA VAL A 291 -5.40 -7.84 -13.35
C VAL A 291 -5.02 -8.85 -14.42
N SER A 292 -5.80 -9.92 -14.52
CA SER A 292 -5.67 -10.88 -15.61
C SER A 292 -6.11 -10.23 -16.93
N PHE A 293 -5.40 -10.49 -18.03
CA PHE A 293 -5.79 -9.96 -19.34
C PHE A 293 -7.19 -10.43 -19.76
N SER A 294 -7.60 -11.62 -19.34
CA SER A 294 -8.94 -12.17 -19.54
C SER A 294 -10.06 -11.35 -18.89
N GLU A 295 -9.76 -10.59 -17.83
CA GLU A 295 -10.71 -9.70 -17.14
C GLU A 295 -10.78 -8.32 -17.80
N LEU A 296 -9.78 -7.95 -18.59
CA LEU A 296 -9.73 -6.70 -19.33
C LEU A 296 -10.57 -6.84 -20.62
N SER A 297 -11.87 -6.67 -20.46
CA SER A 297 -12.86 -6.69 -21.56
C SER A 297 -12.73 -5.47 -22.48
N ALA A 298 -11.66 -5.41 -23.26
CA ALA A 298 -11.70 -4.59 -24.46
C ALA A 298 -12.72 -5.25 -25.39
N LYS A 299 -13.56 -4.46 -26.09
CA LYS A 299 -14.37 -4.96 -27.22
C LYS A 299 -13.47 -5.33 -28.41
N ILE A 300 -12.36 -5.99 -28.14
CA ILE A 300 -11.43 -6.61 -29.06
C ILE A 300 -11.82 -8.07 -28.98
N THR A 301 -12.32 -8.62 -30.08
CA THR A 301 -12.47 -10.07 -30.19
C THR A 301 -11.07 -10.67 -30.24
N VAL A 302 -10.51 -10.94 -29.07
CA VAL A 302 -9.37 -11.84 -28.96
C VAL A 302 -9.95 -13.23 -29.23
N ILE A 303 -9.68 -13.75 -30.43
CA ILE A 303 -10.05 -15.12 -30.76
C ILE A 303 -9.03 -15.99 -30.04
N ILE A 304 -9.41 -16.50 -28.86
CA ILE A 304 -8.69 -17.58 -28.18
C ILE A 304 -9.25 -18.87 -28.78
N GLU A 305 -8.46 -19.59 -29.56
CA GLU A 305 -8.77 -20.98 -29.94
C GLU A 305 -8.32 -21.97 -28.86
#